data_AF-A0A2K4YJ46-F1
#
_entry.id   AF-A0A2K4YJ46-F1
#
_cell.length_a   1.000
_cell.length_b   1.000
_cell.length_c   1.000
_cell.angle_alpha   90.00
_cell.angle_beta   90.00
_cell.angle_gamma   90.00
#
_symmetry.space_group_name_H-M   'P 1'
#
loop_
_entity.id
_entity.type
_entity.pdbx_description
1 polymer ?
#
loop_
_entity_poly.entity_id
_entity_poly.type
_entity_poly.pdbx_seq_one_letter_code
_entity_poly.pdbx_strand_id
1 'polypeptide(L)'
;VVDYALRRRSLLAEVYSGRTGVTEVCDANPYLLRAAKFHGKTSQVMCPICRKEQLTLVSWVFGDHLGAVSGSARTAEELVLLAMKFTEFSVHVVEVCRTCSWNHLVKSYVLGAERPPKGTRGPRTARNGASAAIE
;
A
#
# COMPACT_ATOMS: atom_id res chain seq x y z
N VAL A 1 -3.02 2.68 9.25
CA VAL A 1 -3.72 2.74 7.93
C VAL A 1 -4.25 4.16 7.73
N VAL A 2 -4.15 4.69 6.53
CA VAL A 2 -4.70 6.00 6.14
C VAL A 2 -5.80 5.76 5.10
N ASP A 3 -6.98 6.34 5.32
CA ASP A 3 -8.14 6.25 4.44
C ASP A 3 -8.38 7.59 3.74
N TYR A 4 -8.53 7.54 2.41
CA TYR A 4 -8.69 8.72 1.56
C TYR A 4 -10.14 8.92 1.08
N ALA A 5 -11.12 8.28 1.71
CA ALA A 5 -12.54 8.38 1.36
C ALA A 5 -13.08 9.81 1.50
N LEU A 6 -12.61 10.59 2.49
CA LEU A 6 -13.00 12.00 2.62
C LEU A 6 -12.51 12.83 1.43
N ARG A 7 -11.24 12.65 1.02
CA ARG A 7 -10.67 13.31 -0.17
C ARG A 7 -11.43 12.88 -1.43
N ARG A 8 -11.78 11.59 -1.54
CA ARG A 8 -12.58 11.06 -2.66
C ARG A 8 -13.94 11.74 -2.76
N ARG A 9 -14.66 11.83 -1.64
CA ARG A 9 -15.98 12.48 -1.59
C ARG A 9 -15.90 13.96 -1.95
N SER A 10 -14.90 14.66 -1.44
CA SER A 10 -14.66 16.06 -1.79
C SER A 10 -14.42 16.22 -3.29
N LEU A 11 -13.51 15.44 -3.87
CA LEU A 11 -13.20 15.51 -5.31
C LEU A 11 -14.43 15.25 -6.18
N LEU A 12 -15.24 14.24 -5.83
CA LEU A 12 -16.48 13.97 -6.55
C LEU A 12 -17.50 15.10 -6.42
N ALA A 13 -17.60 15.76 -5.26
CA ALA A 13 -18.45 16.93 -5.10
C ALA A 13 -17.99 18.10 -5.99
N GLU A 14 -16.68 18.33 -6.12
CA GLU A 14 -16.12 19.33 -7.04
C GLU A 14 -16.50 19.02 -8.49
N VAL A 15 -16.32 17.77 -8.93
CA VAL A 15 -16.67 17.31 -10.28
C VAL A 15 -18.16 17.47 -10.55
N TYR A 16 -19.03 17.06 -9.62
CA TYR A 16 -20.49 17.17 -9.78
C TYR A 16 -20.98 18.62 -9.75
N SER A 17 -20.27 19.51 -9.06
CA SER A 17 -20.56 20.95 -9.09
C SER A 17 -19.98 21.69 -10.30
N GLY A 18 -19.21 21.00 -11.15
CA GLY A 18 -18.54 21.58 -12.32
C GLY A 18 -17.29 22.41 -12.01
N ARG A 19 -16.83 22.45 -10.75
CA ARG A 19 -15.58 23.14 -10.36
C ARG A 19 -14.33 22.41 -10.82
N THR A 20 -14.44 21.11 -11.08
CA THR A 20 -13.37 20.29 -11.67
C THR A 20 -13.91 19.60 -12.91
N GLY A 21 -13.20 19.74 -14.03
CA GLY A 21 -13.54 19.09 -15.29
C GLY A 21 -13.36 17.57 -15.21
N VAL A 22 -14.22 16.83 -15.89
CA VAL A 22 -14.12 15.35 -15.93
C VAL A 22 -12.76 14.89 -16.47
N THR A 23 -12.19 15.59 -17.44
CA THR A 23 -10.87 15.27 -18.02
C THR A 23 -9.71 15.40 -17.03
N GLU A 24 -9.86 16.20 -15.98
CA GLU A 24 -8.83 16.39 -14.95
C GLU A 24 -8.76 15.22 -13.98
N VAL A 25 -9.86 14.49 -13.81
CA VAL A 25 -9.95 13.33 -12.90
C VAL A 25 -9.98 12.00 -13.63
N CYS A 26 -10.24 12.04 -14.93
CA CYS A 26 -10.23 10.91 -15.86
C CYS A 26 -8.90 10.85 -16.61
N ASP A 27 -7.80 10.91 -15.86
CA ASP A 27 -6.44 11.09 -16.35
C ASP A 27 -5.55 9.85 -16.13
N ALA A 28 -6.13 8.70 -15.75
CA ALA A 28 -5.37 7.48 -15.50
C ALA A 28 -4.48 7.12 -16.69
N ASN A 29 -3.16 7.13 -16.44
CA ASN A 29 -2.19 6.89 -17.49
C ASN A 29 -2.23 5.42 -17.98
N PRO A 30 -1.68 5.13 -19.18
CA PRO A 30 -1.70 3.78 -19.74
C PRO A 30 -1.03 2.71 -18.87
N TYR A 31 -0.06 3.09 -18.03
CA TYR A 31 0.62 2.18 -17.12
C TYR A 31 -0.30 1.74 -15.97
N LEU A 32 -1.07 2.68 -15.40
CA LEU A 32 -2.08 2.39 -14.37
C LEU A 32 -3.23 1.55 -14.94
N LEU A 33 -3.69 1.85 -16.15
CA LEU A 33 -4.71 1.04 -16.84
C LEU A 33 -4.23 -0.40 -17.10
N ARG A 34 -2.96 -0.56 -17.47
CA ARG A 34 -2.32 -1.87 -17.62
C ARG A 34 -2.22 -2.61 -16.29
N ALA A 35 -1.80 -1.92 -15.23
CA ALA A 35 -1.75 -2.48 -13.89
C ALA A 35 -3.15 -2.94 -13.41
N ALA A 36 -4.20 -2.15 -13.66
CA ALA A 36 -5.58 -2.54 -13.39
C ALA A 36 -6.00 -3.80 -14.15
N LYS A 37 -5.57 -3.95 -15.40
CA LYS A 37 -5.88 -5.15 -16.20
C LYS A 37 -5.22 -6.42 -15.65
N PHE A 38 -3.96 -6.36 -15.20
CA PHE A 38 -3.16 -7.55 -14.90
C PHE A 38 -2.98 -7.84 -13.41
N HIS A 39 -3.00 -6.83 -12.55
CA HIS A 39 -2.79 -6.94 -11.11
C HIS A 39 -4.00 -6.46 -10.29
N GLY A 40 -5.02 -5.92 -10.97
CA GLY A 40 -6.16 -5.30 -10.31
C GLY A 40 -7.20 -6.30 -9.83
N LYS A 41 -7.88 -5.97 -8.74
CA LYS A 41 -9.04 -6.70 -8.21
C LYS A 41 -10.32 -5.90 -8.42
N THR A 42 -11.31 -6.48 -9.10
CA THR A 42 -12.62 -5.83 -9.27
C THR A 42 -13.28 -5.59 -7.91
N SER A 43 -13.75 -4.36 -7.69
CA SER A 43 -14.56 -3.97 -6.53
C SER A 43 -16.05 -4.03 -6.87
N GLN A 44 -16.92 -3.91 -5.87
CA GLN A 44 -18.37 -3.82 -6.07
C GLN A 44 -18.86 -2.38 -6.37
N VAL A 45 -17.95 -1.41 -6.42
CA VAL A 45 -18.30 0.01 -6.57
C VAL A 45 -18.38 0.34 -8.05
N MET A 46 -19.54 0.79 -8.53
CA MET A 46 -19.68 1.33 -9.89
C MET A 46 -18.91 2.64 -10.06
N CYS A 47 -18.30 2.84 -11.23
CA CYS A 47 -17.56 4.07 -11.52
C CYS A 47 -18.46 5.30 -11.32
N PRO A 48 -18.08 6.25 -10.44
CA PRO A 48 -18.91 7.42 -10.11
C PRO A 48 -18.98 8.45 -11.25
N ILE A 49 -18.09 8.33 -12.24
CA ILE A 49 -18.04 9.22 -13.39
C ILE A 49 -18.88 8.67 -14.55
N CYS A 50 -18.47 7.54 -15.13
CA CYS A 50 -19.10 7.03 -16.35
C CYS A 50 -20.24 6.04 -16.10
N ARG A 51 -20.31 5.42 -14.91
CA ARG A 51 -21.28 4.37 -14.56
C ARG A 51 -21.33 3.17 -15.53
N LYS A 52 -20.29 2.95 -16.33
CA LYS A 52 -20.23 1.87 -17.34
C LYS A 52 -19.65 0.55 -16.80
N GLU A 53 -18.85 0.60 -15.75
CA GLU A 53 -18.23 -0.59 -15.16
C GLU A 53 -17.96 -0.41 -13.66
N GLN A 54 -17.65 -1.52 -13.00
CA GLN A 54 -17.14 -1.55 -11.62
C GLN A 54 -15.67 -1.10 -11.59
N LEU A 55 -15.29 -0.39 -10.53
CA LEU A 55 -13.92 0.06 -10.32
C LEU A 55 -13.00 -1.12 -10.01
N THR A 56 -11.79 -1.07 -10.55
CA THR A 56 -10.70 -2.01 -10.24
C THR A 56 -9.76 -1.41 -9.21
N LEU A 57 -9.45 -2.16 -8.15
CA LEU A 57 -8.47 -1.78 -7.13
C LEU A 57 -7.09 -2.29 -7.52
N VAL A 58 -6.10 -1.40 -7.55
CA VAL A 58 -4.70 -1.70 -7.87
C VAL A 58 -3.84 -1.38 -6.66
N SER A 59 -3.03 -2.34 -6.21
CA SER A 59 -2.14 -2.16 -5.07
C SER A 59 -0.72 -1.89 -5.55
N TRP A 60 -0.16 -0.74 -5.20
CA TRP A 60 1.21 -0.35 -5.50
C TRP A 60 2.08 -0.47 -4.26
N VAL A 61 3.28 -1.03 -4.41
CA VAL A 61 4.22 -1.19 -3.29
C VAL A 61 5.36 -0.19 -3.38
N PHE A 62 5.74 0.40 -2.26
CA PHE A 62 6.89 1.31 -2.17
C PHE A 62 7.72 1.03 -0.91
N GLY A 63 9.04 1.13 -1.03
CA GLY A 63 9.96 0.99 0.09
C GLY A 63 11.40 0.83 -0.37
N ASP A 64 12.34 1.38 0.40
CA ASP A 64 13.75 1.41 0.02
C ASP A 64 14.36 0.00 -0.08
N HIS A 65 13.91 -0.91 0.79
CA HIS A 65 14.39 -2.29 0.81
C HIS A 65 13.82 -3.17 -0.33
N LEU A 66 12.84 -2.69 -1.09
CA LEU A 66 12.22 -3.45 -2.19
C LEU A 66 13.07 -3.46 -3.47
N GLY A 67 14.05 -2.55 -3.61
CA GLY A 67 14.84 -2.42 -4.83
C GLY A 67 13.96 -2.28 -6.08
N ALA A 68 14.18 -3.12 -7.10
CA ALA A 68 13.42 -3.10 -8.35
C ALA A 68 11.91 -3.43 -8.20
N VAL A 69 11.48 -3.93 -7.05
CA VAL A 69 10.05 -4.18 -6.76
C VAL A 69 9.34 -2.89 -6.32
N SER A 70 10.06 -1.89 -5.81
CA SER A 70 9.47 -0.60 -5.43
C SER A 70 8.85 0.10 -6.64
N GLY A 71 7.68 0.70 -6.47
CA GLY A 71 6.93 1.35 -7.53
C GLY A 71 6.28 0.39 -8.52
N SER A 72 5.99 -0.86 -8.12
CA SER A 72 5.27 -1.84 -8.96
C SER A 72 3.89 -2.20 -8.40
N ALA A 73 2.98 -2.59 -9.30
CA ALA A 73 1.66 -3.10 -8.93
C ALA A 73 1.74 -4.58 -8.54
N ARG A 74 0.96 -4.99 -7.52
CA ARG A 74 0.97 -6.34 -6.94
C ARG A 74 -0.43 -6.86 -6.64
N THR A 75 -0.63 -8.16 -6.81
CA THR A 75 -1.85 -8.84 -6.35
C THR A 75 -1.85 -9.03 -4.83
N ALA A 76 -2.99 -9.37 -4.25
CA ALA A 76 -3.08 -9.62 -2.80
C ALA A 76 -2.16 -10.76 -2.35
N GLU A 77 -2.02 -11.79 -3.17
CA GLU A 77 -1.16 -12.95 -2.92
C GLU A 77 0.32 -12.55 -2.96
N GLU A 78 0.72 -11.73 -3.93
CA GLU A 78 2.08 -11.20 -4.00
C GLU A 78 2.42 -10.31 -2.79
N LEU A 79 1.47 -9.50 -2.31
CA LEU A 79 1.66 -8.68 -1.11
C LEU A 79 1.97 -9.53 0.13
N VAL A 80 1.31 -10.68 0.30
CA VAL A 80 1.59 -11.61 1.41
C VAL A 80 3.01 -12.16 1.30
N LEU A 81 3.43 -12.57 0.11
CA LEU A 81 4.80 -13.06 -0.11
C LEU A 81 5.86 -11.98 0.13
N LEU A 82 5.57 -10.73 -0.22
CA LEU A 82 6.47 -9.60 0.07
C LEU A 82 6.53 -9.32 1.57
N ALA A 83 5.41 -9.39 2.29
CA ALA A 83 5.37 -9.20 3.74
C ALA A 83 6.19 -10.24 4.52
N MET A 84 6.37 -11.44 3.97
CA MET A 84 7.25 -12.46 4.55
C MET A 84 8.74 -12.22 4.29
N LYS A 85 9.07 -11.48 3.22
CA LYS A 85 10.46 -11.27 2.77
C LYS A 85 11.05 -9.95 3.25
N PHE A 86 10.21 -8.92 3.35
CA PHE A 86 10.64 -7.56 3.64
C PHE A 86 10.12 -7.11 5.01
N THR A 87 10.97 -6.41 5.74
CA THR A 87 10.66 -5.92 7.09
C THR A 87 9.61 -4.82 7.09
N GLU A 88 9.60 -3.97 6.06
CA GLU A 88 8.66 -2.86 5.95
C GLU A 88 8.54 -2.37 4.51
N PHE A 89 7.31 -2.11 4.06
CA PHE A 89 6.99 -1.38 2.83
C PHE A 89 5.58 -0.80 2.91
N SER A 90 5.32 0.29 2.19
CA SER A 90 3.99 0.86 2.07
C SER A 90 3.24 0.27 0.88
N VAL A 91 1.92 0.16 1.02
CA VAL A 91 0.98 -0.26 -0.02
C VAL A 91 -0.02 0.85 -0.24
N HIS A 92 -0.13 1.30 -1.48
CA HIS A 92 -1.04 2.36 -1.92
C HIS A 92 -2.09 1.72 -2.82
N VAL A 93 -3.36 1.73 -2.41
CA VAL A 93 -4.44 1.13 -3.17
C VAL A 93 -5.21 2.22 -3.91
N VAL A 94 -5.19 2.12 -5.23
CA VAL A 94 -5.80 3.07 -6.16
C VAL A 94 -7.02 2.40 -6.80
N GLU A 95 -8.17 3.05 -6.78
CA GLU A 95 -9.30 2.64 -7.62
C GLU A 95 -9.11 3.18 -9.04
N VAL A 96 -9.47 2.39 -10.05
CA VAL A 96 -9.27 2.72 -11.46
C VAL A 96 -10.51 2.30 -12.25
N CYS A 97 -11.03 3.18 -13.09
CA CYS A 97 -11.98 2.85 -14.15
C CYS A 97 -11.20 2.68 -15.46
N ARG A 98 -11.31 1.51 -16.08
CA ARG A 98 -10.63 1.18 -17.33
C ARG A 98 -11.32 1.75 -18.57
N THR A 99 -12.55 2.24 -18.42
CA THR A 99 -13.41 2.77 -19.49
C THR A 99 -13.25 4.27 -19.66
N CYS A 100 -13.29 5.02 -18.56
CA CYS A 100 -13.17 6.47 -18.61
C CYS A 100 -11.88 7.00 -18.00
N SER A 101 -10.95 6.14 -17.60
CA SER A 101 -9.67 6.54 -17.00
C SER A 101 -9.78 7.31 -15.68
N TRP A 102 -10.88 7.18 -14.94
CA TRP A 102 -10.96 7.67 -13.56
C TRP A 102 -9.93 6.94 -12.69
N ASN A 103 -9.24 7.67 -11.81
CA ASN A 103 -8.48 7.04 -10.74
C ASN A 103 -8.51 7.86 -9.44
N HIS A 104 -8.37 7.18 -8.29
CA HIS A 104 -8.25 7.84 -6.99
C HIS A 104 -7.52 6.94 -5.98
N LEU A 105 -6.60 7.49 -5.17
CA LEU A 105 -6.00 6.76 -4.05
C LEU A 105 -7.04 6.58 -2.95
N VAL A 106 -7.39 5.34 -2.58
CA VAL A 106 -8.45 5.06 -1.60
C VAL A 106 -7.93 4.72 -0.21
N LYS A 107 -6.78 4.03 -0.12
CA LYS A 107 -6.14 3.71 1.15
C LYS A 107 -4.63 3.56 1.01
N SER A 108 -3.91 3.84 2.08
CA SER A 108 -2.51 3.44 2.22
C SER A 108 -2.26 2.78 3.58
N TYR A 109 -1.38 1.79 3.60
CA TYR A 109 -1.00 1.06 4.80
C TYR A 109 0.41 0.51 4.67
N VAL A 110 1.01 0.15 5.79
CA VAL A 110 2.33 -0.47 5.84
C VAL A 110 2.15 -1.97 6.05
N LEU A 111 2.95 -2.77 5.34
CA LEU A 111 3.10 -4.20 5.54
C LEU A 111 4.57 -4.53 5.82
N GLY A 112 4.81 -5.67 6.43
CA GLY A 112 6.15 -6.19 6.70
C GLY A 112 6.14 -7.08 7.94
N ALA A 113 7.19 -7.88 8.09
CA ALA A 113 7.37 -8.71 9.28
C ALA A 113 7.69 -7.84 10.49
N GLU A 114 7.00 -8.04 11.61
CA GLU A 114 7.38 -7.44 12.89
C GLU A 114 8.86 -7.76 13.16
N ARG A 115 9.68 -6.73 13.33
CA ARG A 115 11.06 -6.92 13.77
C ARG A 115 10.99 -7.55 15.16
N PRO A 116 11.50 -8.77 15.40
CA PRO A 116 11.55 -9.30 16.75
C PRO A 116 12.31 -8.28 17.62
N PRO A 117 11.81 -7.95 18.82
CA PRO A 117 12.43 -6.94 19.67
C PRO A 117 13.91 -7.31 19.82
N LYS A 118 14.79 -6.36 19.44
CA LYS A 118 16.24 -6.53 19.48
C LYS A 118 16.60 -6.96 20.90
N GLY A 119 17.00 -8.22 21.06
CA GLY A 119 17.21 -8.85 22.37
C GLY A 119 17.94 -7.91 23.31
N THR A 120 17.32 -7.59 24.44
CA THR A 120 17.99 -6.98 25.57
C THR A 120 19.25 -7.79 25.84
N ARG A 121 20.44 -7.18 25.66
CA ARG A 121 21.71 -7.71 26.14
C ARG A 121 21.50 -8.04 27.62
N GLY A 122 21.33 -9.33 27.93
CA GLY A 122 21.29 -9.79 29.32
C GLY A 122 22.57 -9.36 30.04
N PRO A 123 22.52 -9.04 31.33
CA PRO A 123 23.72 -8.67 32.07
C PRO A 123 24.71 -9.84 32.01
N ARG A 124 25.94 -9.55 31.60
CA ARG A 124 27.06 -10.47 31.75
C ARG A 124 27.17 -10.83 33.24
N THR A 125 26.89 -12.08 33.58
CA THR A 125 27.22 -12.67 34.87
C THR A 125 28.74 -12.53 35.08
N ALA A 126 29.13 -11.60 35.94
CA ALA A 126 30.48 -11.52 36.46
C ALA A 126 30.70 -12.75 37.37
N ARG A 127 31.59 -13.65 36.97
CA ARG A 127 32.11 -14.70 37.83
C ARG A 127 32.90 -14.04 38.96
N ASN A 128 32.34 -14.01 40.16
CA ASN A 128 33.12 -13.79 41.38
C ASN A 128 33.36 -15.17 42.01
N GLY A 129 34.51 -15.76 41.67
CA GLY A 129 35.06 -16.91 42.36
C GLY A 129 36.26 -16.46 43.19
N ALA A 130 36.00 -15.98 44.40
CA ALA A 130 37.04 -15.86 45.43
C ALA A 130 36.78 -16.98 46.43
N SER A 131 37.54 -18.07 46.30
CA SER A 131 37.59 -19.12 47.32
C SER A 131 38.67 -18.75 48.34
N ALA A 132 38.30 -18.87 49.60
CA ALA A 132 39.13 -18.59 50.75
C ALA A 132 40.20 -19.67 51.01
N ALA A 133 41.35 -19.19 51.49
CA ALA A 133 42.22 -19.70 52.55
C ALA A 133 42.98 -21.05 52.42
N ILE A 134 44.10 -21.06 53.17
CA ILE A 134 45.08 -22.11 53.59
C ILE A 134 46.07 -22.55 52.49
N GLU A 135 47.40 -22.48 52.66
CA GLU A 135 48.32 -22.57 53.82
C GLU A 135 49.56 -21.69 53.60
#